data_AF-A0A530H4M7-F1
#
_entry.id   AF-A0A530H4M7-F1
#
_cell.length_a   1.000
_cell.length_b   1.000
_cell.length_c   1.000
_cell.angle_alpha   90.00
_cell.angle_beta   90.00
_cell.angle_gamma   90.00
#
_symmetry.space_group_name_H-M   'P 1'
#
loop_
_entity.id
_entity.type
_entity.pdbx_description
1 polymer ?
#
loop_
_entity_poly.entity_id
_entity_poly.type
_entity_poly.pdbx_seq_one_letter_code
_entity_poly.pdbx_strand_id
1 'polypeptide(L)'
;LAKVTRNPLTEDEALRCQELIGACVKLEQVGDIIVRNMLVHVRKKLERGLEFTPEGWQELCAFHSSVLANARLAFNVLVSRDPETARQLVLEKDLLREREKETSASHFLRLRAGTAKSVETSSIHLDTIRDLKQINSLLASIAYPVLEERGLLGGSRLKAS
;
A
#
# COMPACT_ATOMS: atom_id res chain seq x y z
N LEU A 1 14.21 36.71 30.78
CA LEU A 1 14.10 35.71 29.69
C LEU A 1 12.66 35.63 29.21
N ALA A 2 12.13 36.81 28.85
CA ALA A 2 10.78 37.03 28.39
C ALA A 2 10.73 36.91 26.86
N LYS A 3 9.61 36.39 26.36
CA LYS A 3 9.16 36.44 24.96
C LYS A 3 9.92 35.59 23.95
N VAL A 4 9.74 34.28 24.04
CA VAL A 4 9.55 33.48 22.82
C VAL A 4 8.05 33.43 22.60
N THR A 5 7.55 34.31 21.74
CA THR A 5 6.18 34.30 21.27
C THR A 5 5.96 32.96 20.55
N ARG A 6 5.33 31.98 21.23
CA ARG A 6 4.67 30.88 20.54
C ARG A 6 3.53 31.53 19.76
N ASN A 7 3.76 31.87 18.50
CA ASN A 7 2.64 32.21 17.64
C ASN A 7 1.71 30.98 17.65
N PRO A 8 0.44 31.13 18.07
CA PRO A 8 -0.52 30.04 17.97
C PRO A 8 -0.63 29.66 16.49
N LEU A 9 -0.64 28.35 16.21
CA LEU A 9 -0.87 27.85 14.86
C LEU A 9 -2.20 28.39 14.36
N THR A 10 -2.23 28.83 13.10
CA THR A 10 -3.48 29.01 12.37
C THR A 10 -4.21 27.67 12.24
N GLU A 11 -5.52 27.69 11.99
CA GLU A 11 -6.30 26.47 11.77
C GLU A 11 -5.72 25.63 10.63
N ASP A 12 -5.27 26.28 9.54
CA ASP A 12 -4.63 25.63 8.40
C ASP A 12 -3.29 24.97 8.76
N GLU A 13 -2.45 25.63 9.56
CA GLU A 13 -1.18 25.05 10.04
C GLU A 13 -1.42 23.88 11.01
N ALA A 14 -2.44 23.98 11.85
CA ALA A 14 -2.83 22.91 12.77
C ALA A 14 -3.35 21.68 11.99
N LEU A 15 -4.22 21.88 11.00
CA LEU A 15 -4.71 20.82 10.13
C LEU A 15 -3.56 20.17 9.37
N ARG A 16 -2.66 20.98 8.80
CA ARG A 16 -1.48 20.48 8.09
C ARG A 16 -0.57 19.65 8.99
N CYS A 17 -0.37 20.07 10.23
CA CYS A 17 0.41 19.32 11.22
C CYS A 17 -0.21 17.95 11.51
N GLN A 18 -1.54 17.90 11.69
CA GLN A 18 -2.27 16.65 11.92
C GLN A 18 -2.14 15.68 10.74
N GLU A 19 -2.22 16.17 9.50
CA GLU A 19 -2.03 15.36 8.31
C GLU A 19 -0.64 14.75 8.22
N LEU A 20 0.41 15.54 8.49
CA LEU A 20 1.79 15.07 8.46
C LEU A 20 2.03 14.00 9.54
N ILE A 21 1.52 14.21 10.75
CA ILE A 21 1.54 13.20 11.83
C ILE A 21 0.80 11.93 11.36
N GLY A 22 -0.37 12.09 10.76
CA GLY A 22 -1.16 10.98 10.22
C GLY A 22 -0.45 10.22 9.10
N ALA A 23 0.38 10.88 8.30
CA ALA A 23 1.23 10.24 7.29
C ALA A 23 2.41 9.49 7.93
N CYS A 24 3.07 10.08 8.94
CA CYS A 24 4.15 9.41 9.69
C CYS A 24 3.68 8.10 10.32
N VAL A 25 2.49 8.08 10.94
CA VAL A 25 1.90 6.85 11.50
C VAL A 25 1.70 5.78 10.42
N LYS A 26 1.19 6.15 9.25
CA LYS A 26 1.01 5.20 8.13
C LYS A 26 2.34 4.64 7.63
N LEU A 27 3.38 5.45 7.58
CA LEU A 27 4.72 5.01 7.16
C LEU A 27 5.37 4.10 8.19
N GLU A 28 5.15 4.34 9.48
CA GLU A 28 5.56 3.43 10.55
C GLU A 28 4.88 2.07 10.40
N GLN A 29 3.57 2.05 10.15
CA GLN A 29 2.81 0.83 9.87
C GLN A 29 3.31 0.09 8.60
N VAL A 30 3.69 0.82 7.55
CA VAL A 30 4.32 0.23 6.35
C VAL A 30 5.65 -0.45 6.73
N GLY A 31 6.49 0.22 7.51
CA GLY A 31 7.74 -0.33 8.00
C GLY A 31 7.53 -1.60 8.83
N ASP A 32 6.51 -1.59 9.69
CA ASP A 32 6.14 -2.73 10.51
C ASP A 32 5.72 -3.95 9.67
N ILE A 33 4.93 -3.76 8.61
CA ILE A 33 4.57 -4.85 7.67
C ILE A 33 5.83 -5.43 7.02
N ILE A 34 6.75 -4.58 6.57
CA ILE A 34 8.00 -5.02 5.93
C ILE A 34 8.83 -5.86 6.92
N VAL A 35 9.02 -5.37 8.14
CA VAL A 35 9.90 -5.99 9.13
C VAL A 35 9.28 -7.23 9.76
N ARG A 36 8.00 -7.18 10.12
CA ARG A 36 7.33 -8.24 10.91
C ARG A 36 6.69 -9.31 10.04
N ASN A 37 6.32 -9.01 8.80
CA ASN A 37 5.68 -9.98 7.91
C ASN A 37 6.63 -10.37 6.77
N MET A 38 7.00 -9.41 5.91
CA MET A 38 7.73 -9.73 4.67
C MET A 38 9.11 -10.32 4.94
N LEU A 39 9.88 -9.77 5.90
CA LEU A 39 11.18 -10.36 6.27
C LEU A 39 11.03 -11.78 6.87
N VAL A 40 9.93 -12.07 7.57
CA VAL A 40 9.65 -13.42 8.09
C VAL A 40 9.38 -14.40 6.93
N HIS A 41 8.63 -13.97 5.91
CA HIS A 41 8.41 -14.73 4.69
C HIS A 41 9.73 -15.03 3.94
N VAL A 42 10.61 -14.04 3.83
CA VAL A 42 11.94 -14.20 3.22
C VAL A 42 12.80 -15.19 4.00
N ARG A 43 12.87 -15.07 5.34
CA ARG A 43 13.63 -16.01 6.18
C ARG A 43 13.13 -17.45 6.01
N LYS A 44 11.81 -17.65 6.08
CA LYS A 44 11.17 -18.96 5.86
C LYS A 44 11.50 -19.55 4.49
N LYS A 45 11.54 -18.72 3.44
CA LYS A 45 11.92 -19.16 2.08
C LYS A 45 13.38 -19.61 2.04
N LEU A 46 14.29 -18.85 2.63
CA LEU A 46 15.73 -19.14 2.65
C LEU A 46 16.06 -20.39 3.48
N GLU A 47 15.54 -20.48 4.70
CA GLU A 47 15.76 -21.62 5.61
C GLU A 47 15.30 -22.95 5.00
N ARG A 48 14.23 -22.92 4.20
CA ARG A 48 13.67 -24.10 3.55
C ARG A 48 14.20 -24.35 2.13
N GLY A 49 15.13 -23.53 1.64
CA GLY A 49 15.70 -23.67 0.29
C GLY A 49 14.65 -23.54 -0.83
N LEU A 50 13.59 -22.77 -0.60
CA LEU A 50 12.46 -22.70 -1.53
C LEU A 50 12.69 -21.71 -2.66
N GLU A 51 12.14 -22.01 -3.84
CA GLU A 51 12.15 -21.13 -4.99
C GLU A 51 10.75 -20.95 -5.57
N PHE A 52 10.42 -19.70 -5.91
CA PHE A 52 9.22 -19.45 -6.71
C PHE A 52 9.42 -19.98 -8.13
N THR A 53 8.31 -20.25 -8.83
CA THR A 53 8.39 -20.41 -10.28
C THR A 53 8.74 -19.06 -10.93
N PRO A 54 9.29 -19.05 -12.16
CA PRO A 54 9.55 -17.81 -12.89
C PRO A 54 8.32 -16.90 -12.99
N GLU A 55 7.15 -17.48 -13.25
CA GLU A 55 5.88 -16.76 -13.34
C GLU A 55 5.49 -16.17 -11.98
N GLY A 56 5.58 -16.97 -10.91
CA GLY A 56 5.27 -16.50 -9.56
C GLY A 56 6.22 -15.40 -9.08
N TRP A 57 7.49 -15.42 -9.51
CA TRP A 57 8.42 -14.35 -9.20
C TRP A 57 8.10 -13.06 -9.98
N GLN A 58 7.79 -13.19 -11.28
CA GLN A 58 7.40 -12.06 -12.12
C GLN A 58 6.14 -11.36 -11.58
N GLU A 59 5.14 -12.13 -11.14
CA GLU A 59 3.93 -11.61 -10.49
C GLU A 59 4.25 -10.77 -9.25
N LEU A 60 5.09 -11.29 -8.34
CA LEU A 60 5.51 -10.58 -7.12
C LEU A 60 6.27 -9.29 -7.45
N CYS A 61 7.19 -9.34 -8.41
CA CYS A 61 7.94 -8.16 -8.84
C CYS A 61 7.04 -7.10 -9.48
N ALA A 62 6.11 -7.49 -10.35
CA ALA A 62 5.17 -6.57 -10.99
C ALA A 62 4.24 -5.91 -9.97
N PHE A 63 3.76 -6.68 -8.99
CA PHE A 63 2.93 -6.16 -7.90
C PHE A 63 3.72 -5.17 -7.03
N HIS A 64 4.94 -5.53 -6.62
CA HIS A 64 5.83 -4.64 -5.87
C HIS A 64 6.14 -3.34 -6.63
N SER A 65 6.44 -3.41 -7.94
CA SER A 65 6.68 -2.22 -8.75
C SER A 65 5.47 -1.28 -8.80
N SER A 66 4.25 -1.84 -8.84
CA SER A 66 3.02 -1.04 -8.78
C SER A 66 2.87 -0.34 -7.41
N VAL A 67 3.16 -1.05 -6.31
CA VAL A 67 3.16 -0.45 -4.96
C VAL A 67 4.20 0.66 -4.84
N LEU A 68 5.40 0.49 -5.41
CA LEU A 68 6.44 1.50 -5.41
C LEU A 68 6.04 2.76 -6.21
N ALA A 69 5.38 2.58 -7.37
CA ALA A 69 4.85 3.70 -8.14
C ALA A 69 3.80 4.47 -7.33
N ASN A 70 2.90 3.76 -6.64
CA ASN A 70 1.89 4.37 -5.79
C ASN A 70 2.49 5.05 -4.55
N ALA A 71 3.59 4.54 -4.01
CA ALA A 71 4.33 5.21 -2.95
C ALA A 71 4.85 6.59 -3.40
N ARG A 72 5.38 6.68 -4.63
CA ARG A 72 5.83 7.96 -5.22
C ARG A 72 4.66 8.94 -5.37
N LEU A 73 3.51 8.47 -5.85
CA LEU A 73 2.29 9.28 -5.91
C LEU A 73 1.88 9.77 -4.51
N ALA A 74 1.88 8.90 -3.50
CA ALA A 74 1.54 9.26 -2.13
C ALA A 74 2.46 10.35 -1.55
N PHE A 75 3.77 10.26 -1.79
CA PHE A 75 4.72 11.30 -1.37
C PHE A 75 4.53 12.60 -2.13
N ASN A 76 4.22 12.54 -3.43
CA ASN A 76 3.90 13.73 -4.21
C ASN A 76 2.63 14.43 -3.67
N VAL A 77 1.59 13.68 -3.32
CA VAL A 77 0.37 14.23 -2.67
C VAL A 77 0.71 14.85 -1.32
N LEU A 78 1.53 14.17 -0.52
CA LEU A 78 1.94 14.67 0.78
C LEU A 78 2.62 16.04 0.67
N VAL A 79 3.48 16.25 -0.32
CA VAL A 79 4.22 17.51 -0.52
C VAL A 79 3.37 18.57 -1.22
N SER A 80 2.77 18.24 -2.35
CA SER A 80 2.11 19.20 -3.25
C SER A 80 0.66 19.50 -2.89
N ARG A 81 -0.01 18.59 -2.19
CA ARG A 81 -1.48 18.59 -2.01
C ARG A 81 -2.27 18.70 -3.32
N ASP A 82 -1.71 18.23 -4.43
CA ASP A 82 -2.39 18.25 -5.72
C ASP A 82 -3.59 17.28 -5.76
N PRO A 83 -4.83 17.77 -5.97
CA PRO A 83 -6.03 16.93 -5.98
C PRO A 83 -6.05 15.90 -7.12
N GLU A 84 -5.45 16.21 -8.26
CA GLU A 84 -5.40 15.28 -9.40
C GLU A 84 -4.48 14.10 -9.09
N THR A 85 -3.29 14.36 -8.54
CA THR A 85 -2.40 13.31 -8.04
C THR A 85 -3.07 12.48 -6.93
N ALA A 86 -3.83 13.12 -6.03
CA ALA A 86 -4.56 12.43 -4.97
C ALA A 86 -5.63 11.48 -5.55
N ARG A 87 -6.38 11.95 -6.57
CA ARG A 87 -7.36 11.14 -7.28
C ARG A 87 -6.70 9.98 -8.03
N GLN A 88 -5.59 10.23 -8.74
CA GLN A 88 -4.80 9.21 -9.43
C GLN A 88 -4.41 8.09 -8.45
N LEU A 89 -3.91 8.43 -7.26
CA LEU A 89 -3.49 7.45 -6.26
C LEU A 89 -4.66 6.54 -5.79
N VAL A 90 -5.86 7.09 -5.62
CA VAL A 90 -7.04 6.30 -5.26
C VAL A 90 -7.46 5.37 -6.40
N LEU A 91 -7.40 5.84 -7.65
CA LEU A 91 -7.67 4.99 -8.83
C LEU A 91 -6.66 3.85 -8.95
N GLU A 92 -5.35 4.14 -8.80
CA GLU A 92 -4.31 3.12 -8.84
C GLU A 92 -4.45 2.09 -7.71
N LYS A 93 -4.97 2.49 -6.54
CA LYS A 93 -5.30 1.55 -5.47
C LYS A 93 -6.40 0.57 -5.89
N ASP A 94 -7.44 1.04 -6.56
CA ASP A 94 -8.51 0.17 -7.05
C ASP A 94 -8.00 -0.74 -8.18
N LEU A 95 -7.16 -0.24 -9.10
CA LEU A 95 -6.50 -1.06 -10.12
C LEU A 95 -5.61 -2.14 -9.51
N LEU A 96 -4.84 -1.82 -8.47
CA LEU A 96 -4.02 -2.80 -7.75
C LEU A 96 -4.88 -3.89 -7.11
N ARG A 97 -6.08 -3.56 -6.64
CA ARG A 97 -7.02 -4.55 -6.09
C ARG A 97 -7.49 -5.54 -7.16
N GLU A 98 -7.75 -5.10 -8.38
CA GLU A 98 -8.11 -6.02 -9.47
C GLU A 98 -6.91 -6.88 -9.89
N ARG A 99 -5.72 -6.30 -9.99
CA ARG A 99 -4.48 -7.07 -10.25
C ARG A 99 -4.23 -8.16 -9.21
N GLU A 100 -4.53 -7.91 -7.94
CA GLU A 100 -4.39 -8.92 -6.89
C GLU A 100 -5.33 -10.12 -7.10
N LYS A 101 -6.57 -9.88 -7.55
CA LYS A 101 -7.51 -10.96 -7.88
C LYS A 101 -6.99 -11.79 -9.05
N GLU A 102 -6.47 -11.15 -10.08
CA GLU A 102 -5.90 -11.81 -11.27
C GLU A 102 -4.68 -12.67 -10.89
N THR A 103 -3.72 -12.10 -10.14
CA THR A 103 -2.55 -12.84 -9.65
C THR A 103 -2.96 -14.03 -8.79
N SER A 104 -3.95 -13.86 -7.90
CA SER A 104 -4.45 -14.94 -7.07
C SER A 104 -5.08 -16.06 -7.91
N ALA A 105 -5.89 -15.72 -8.91
CA ALA A 105 -6.50 -16.69 -9.82
C ALA A 105 -5.45 -17.47 -10.62
N SER A 106 -4.45 -16.77 -11.17
CA SER A 106 -3.29 -17.37 -11.87
C SER A 106 -2.54 -18.35 -10.95
N HIS A 107 -2.29 -17.95 -9.71
CA HIS A 107 -1.65 -18.80 -8.71
C HIS A 107 -2.47 -20.07 -8.42
N PHE A 108 -3.79 -19.96 -8.26
CA PHE A 108 -4.66 -21.12 -8.04
C PHE A 108 -4.65 -22.12 -9.20
N LEU A 109 -4.58 -21.63 -10.44
CA LEU A 109 -4.46 -22.51 -11.62
C LEU A 109 -3.15 -23.32 -11.57
N ARG A 110 -2.03 -22.70 -11.17
CA ARG A 110 -0.75 -23.41 -11.00
C ARG A 110 -0.78 -24.42 -9.86
N LEU A 111 -1.44 -24.10 -8.75
CA LEU A 111 -1.65 -25.05 -7.65
C LEU A 111 -2.44 -26.27 -8.11
N ARG A 112 -3.51 -26.06 -8.88
CA ARG A 112 -4.35 -27.14 -9.41
C ARG A 112 -3.57 -28.02 -10.41
N ALA A 113 -2.63 -27.44 -11.14
CA ALA A 113 -1.73 -28.17 -12.03
C ALA A 113 -0.62 -28.97 -11.30
N GLY A 114 -0.51 -28.84 -9.97
CA GLY A 114 0.41 -29.66 -9.16
C GLY A 114 1.87 -29.25 -9.27
N THR A 115 2.18 -28.01 -9.68
CA THR A 115 3.58 -27.56 -9.77
C THR A 115 4.21 -27.56 -8.37
N ALA A 116 5.19 -28.45 -8.12
CA ALA A 116 5.80 -28.65 -6.80
C ALA A 116 6.26 -27.33 -6.16
N LYS A 117 7.00 -26.50 -6.91
CA LYS A 117 7.44 -25.17 -6.46
C LYS A 117 6.27 -24.28 -6.03
N SER A 118 5.14 -24.31 -6.76
CA SER A 118 3.96 -23.51 -6.41
C SER A 118 3.30 -23.99 -5.12
N VAL A 119 3.23 -25.31 -4.89
CA VAL A 119 2.68 -25.87 -3.64
C VAL A 119 3.56 -25.51 -2.44
N GLU A 120 4.87 -25.68 -2.56
CA GLU A 120 5.80 -25.45 -1.45
C GLU A 120 5.91 -23.96 -1.05
N THR A 121 5.74 -23.06 -2.01
CA THR A 121 5.83 -21.61 -1.82
C THR A 121 4.48 -20.88 -1.71
N SER A 122 3.35 -21.59 -1.81
CA SER A 122 2.03 -20.98 -1.94
C SER A 122 1.70 -19.95 -0.85
N SER A 123 1.86 -20.34 0.42
CA SER A 123 1.63 -19.45 1.56
C SER A 123 2.48 -18.18 1.48
N ILE A 124 3.79 -18.34 1.23
CA ILE A 124 4.74 -17.23 1.11
C ILE A 124 4.32 -16.28 -0.02
N HIS A 125 3.92 -16.82 -1.18
CA HIS A 125 3.50 -16.02 -2.32
C HIS A 125 2.24 -15.21 -2.01
N LEU A 126 1.17 -15.87 -1.53
CA LEU A 126 -0.11 -15.23 -1.26
C LEU A 126 -0.03 -14.22 -0.11
N ASP A 127 0.73 -14.54 0.95
CA ASP A 127 0.94 -13.62 2.06
C ASP A 127 1.75 -12.39 1.63
N THR A 128 2.77 -12.55 0.76
CA THR A 128 3.53 -11.42 0.22
C THR A 128 2.63 -10.48 -0.60
N ILE A 129 1.73 -11.00 -1.43
CA ILE A 129 0.75 -10.18 -2.17
C ILE A 129 -0.19 -9.44 -1.21
N ARG A 130 -0.66 -10.10 -0.15
CA ARG A 130 -1.50 -9.49 0.89
C ARG A 130 -0.78 -8.33 1.58
N ASP A 131 0.46 -8.54 2.00
CA ASP A 131 1.28 -7.51 2.65
C ASP A 131 1.48 -6.29 1.75
N LEU A 132 1.83 -6.52 0.48
CA LEU A 132 2.00 -5.45 -0.51
C LEU A 132 0.69 -4.66 -0.73
N LYS A 133 -0.46 -5.34 -0.77
CA LYS A 133 -1.79 -4.70 -0.89
C LYS A 133 -2.13 -3.87 0.34
N GLN A 134 -1.74 -4.33 1.53
CA GLN A 134 -1.93 -3.57 2.76
C GLN A 134 -1.04 -2.32 2.79
N ILE A 135 0.25 -2.45 2.41
CA ILE A 135 1.17 -1.32 2.24
C ILE A 135 0.57 -0.28 1.29
N ASN A 136 0.08 -0.72 0.13
CA ASN A 136 -0.55 0.19 -0.84
C ASN A 136 -1.78 0.90 -0.27
N SER A 137 -2.58 0.22 0.55
CA SER A 137 -3.76 0.80 1.17
C SER A 137 -3.39 1.90 2.18
N LEU A 138 -2.32 1.70 2.95
CA LEU A 138 -1.78 2.72 3.85
C LEU A 138 -1.26 3.94 3.07
N LEU A 139 -0.48 3.72 2.01
CA LEU A 139 0.02 4.78 1.14
C LEU A 139 -1.12 5.57 0.49
N ALA A 140 -2.11 4.88 -0.07
CA ALA A 140 -3.25 5.53 -0.72
C ALA A 140 -4.13 6.33 0.24
N SER A 141 -4.18 5.96 1.51
CA SER A 141 -4.94 6.72 2.51
C SER A 141 -4.35 8.11 2.82
N ILE A 142 -3.12 8.40 2.37
CA ILE A 142 -2.52 9.75 2.43
C ILE A 142 -3.26 10.74 1.52
N ALA A 143 -3.95 10.25 0.47
CA ALA A 143 -4.71 11.11 -0.43
C ALA A 143 -6.05 11.59 0.13
N TYR A 144 -6.61 10.90 1.13
CA TYR A 144 -7.98 11.18 1.57
C TYR A 144 -8.18 12.58 2.14
N PRO A 145 -7.32 13.13 3.01
CA PRO A 145 -7.50 14.49 3.53
C PRO A 145 -7.58 15.55 2.42
N VAL A 146 -6.74 15.42 1.38
CA VAL A 146 -6.73 16.33 0.22
C VAL A 146 -8.04 16.23 -0.57
N LEU A 147 -8.59 15.02 -0.73
CA LEU A 147 -9.84 14.82 -1.46
C LEU A 147 -11.08 15.22 -0.64
N GLU A 148 -11.04 15.03 0.68
CA GLU A 148 -12.09 15.43 1.63
C GLU A 148 -12.27 16.95 1.64
N GLU A 149 -11.17 17.69 1.75
CA GLU A 149 -11.17 19.17 1.72
C GLU A 149 -11.80 19.72 0.43
N ARG A 150 -11.59 19.03 -0.69
CA ARG A 150 -12.11 19.43 -2.01
C ARG A 150 -13.54 18.94 -2.27
N GLY A 151 -14.16 18.22 -1.34
CA GLY A 151 -15.47 17.61 -1.53
C GLY A 151 -15.50 16.52 -2.60
N LEU A 152 -14.33 15.97 -2.96
CA LEU A 152 -14.18 14.96 -4.01
C LEU A 152 -14.37 13.53 -3.48
N LEU A 153 -14.54 13.36 -2.18
CA LEU A 153 -14.95 12.09 -1.57
C LEU A 153 -16.48 12.02 -1.48
N GLY A 154 -17.08 11.26 -2.40
CA GLY A 154 -18.48 10.87 -2.31
C GLY A 154 -18.70 10.02 -1.06
N GLY A 155 -19.69 10.40 -0.23
CA GLY A 155 -20.04 9.69 0.99
C GLY A 155 -20.28 8.20 0.74
N SER A 156 -19.41 7.37 1.32
CA SER A 156 -19.47 5.91 1.45
C SER A 156 -19.75 5.08 0.17
N ARG A 157 -18.87 4.08 -0.04
CA ARG A 157 -18.90 3.05 -1.08
C ARG A 157 -20.05 2.02 -0.95
N LEU A 158 -21.24 2.43 -0.51
CA LEU A 158 -22.45 1.60 -0.52
C LEU A 158 -23.67 2.47 -0.82
N LYS A 159 -24.10 2.51 -2.09
CA LYS A 159 -25.52 2.48 -2.39
C LYS A 159 -25.82 1.07 -2.89
N ALA A 160 -26.31 0.24 -1.98
CA ALA A 160 -27.07 -0.92 -2.39
C ALA A 160 -28.34 -0.42 -3.08
N SER A 161 -28.52 -0.79 -4.34
CA SER A 161 -29.80 -0.82 -5.04
C SER A 161 -29.77 -2.08 -5.89
#